data_AF-A0A2P6FHK5-F1
#
_entry.id   AF-A0A2P6FHK5-F1
#
_cell.length_a   1.000
_cell.length_b   1.000
_cell.length_c   1.000
_cell.angle_alpha   90.00
_cell.angle_beta   90.00
_cell.angle_gamma   90.00
#
_symmetry.space_group_name_H-M   'P 1'
#
loop_
_entity.id
_entity.type
_entity.pdbx_description
1 polymer ?
#
loop_
_entity_poly.entity_id
_entity_poly.type
_entity_poly.pdbx_seq_one_letter_code
_entity_poly.pdbx_strand_id
1 'polypeptide(L)'
;MKHTPAIIILVIHFLIFAIVNQFLNPHPDMLDHWVWSRYLSLSYYEHPPMIAWLIRGITLIGGNTETALEVGSQLMTIIIIALTYAGTLRLYGVKSALVTLMILNPSKVKVVMSMINSPK
;
A
#
# COMPACT_ATOMS: atom_id res chain seq x y z
N MET A 1 -2.83 21.17 -16.12
CA MET A 1 -2.82 19.99 -17.02
C MET A 1 -1.50 19.19 -17.03
N LYS A 2 -0.45 19.53 -16.25
CA LYS A 2 0.85 18.82 -16.29
C LYS A 2 0.94 17.54 -15.42
N HIS A 3 -0.03 17.28 -14.54
CA HIS A 3 -0.02 16.13 -13.62
C HIS A 3 -1.01 15.01 -14.00
N THR A 4 -1.83 15.21 -15.03
CA THR A 4 -2.79 14.22 -15.54
C THR A 4 -2.16 12.83 -15.79
N PRO A 5 -0.97 12.68 -16.41
CA PRO A 5 -0.38 11.36 -16.61
C PRO A 5 0.02 10.68 -15.28
N ALA A 6 0.44 11.43 -14.27
CA ALA A 6 0.78 10.86 -12.97
C ALA A 6 -0.46 10.29 -12.26
N ILE A 7 -1.59 11.00 -12.34
CA ILE A 7 -2.86 10.55 -11.78
C ILE A 7 -3.33 9.28 -12.50
N ILE A 8 -3.27 9.24 -13.82
CA ILE A 8 -3.64 8.06 -14.61
C ILE A 8 -2.81 6.85 -14.21
N ILE A 9 -1.48 7.01 -14.06
CA ILE A 9 -0.58 5.92 -13.65
C ILE A 9 -0.95 5.40 -12.26
N LEU A 10 -1.23 6.30 -11.30
CA LEU A 10 -1.63 5.91 -9.94
C LEU A 10 -2.98 5.18 -9.93
N VAL A 11 -3.95 5.64 -10.72
CA VAL A 11 -5.27 5.01 -10.83
C VAL A 11 -5.16 3.62 -11.47
N ILE A 12 -4.43 3.49 -12.57
CA ILE A 12 -4.19 2.19 -13.22
C ILE A 12 -3.48 1.23 -12.25
N HIS A 13 -2.47 1.72 -11.52
CA HIS A 13 -1.77 0.95 -10.51
C HIS A 13 -2.71 0.45 -9.40
N PHE A 14 -3.58 1.34 -8.87
CA PHE A 14 -4.59 0.97 -7.89
C PHE A 14 -5.54 -0.11 -8.42
N LEU A 15 -6.06 0.04 -9.63
CA LEU A 15 -7.01 -0.90 -10.22
C LEU A 15 -6.40 -2.28 -10.46
N ILE A 16 -5.19 -2.34 -11.03
CA ILE A 16 -4.49 -3.62 -11.26
C ILE A 16 -4.28 -4.33 -9.92
N PHE A 17 -3.81 -3.61 -8.90
CA PHE A 17 -3.61 -4.17 -7.58
C PHE A 17 -4.91 -4.66 -6.94
N ALA A 18 -5.96 -3.84 -6.98
CA ALA A 18 -7.26 -4.19 -6.41
C ALA A 18 -7.82 -5.46 -7.04
N ILE A 19 -7.67 -5.65 -8.36
CA ILE A 19 -8.15 -6.85 -9.05
C ILE A 19 -7.30 -8.08 -8.70
N VAL A 20 -5.96 -7.97 -8.75
CA VAL A 20 -5.07 -9.12 -8.53
C VAL A 20 -5.13 -9.63 -7.09
N ASN A 21 -5.23 -8.74 -6.10
CA ASN A 21 -5.21 -9.18 -4.70
C ASN A 21 -6.51 -9.89 -4.28
N GLN A 22 -7.64 -9.69 -4.94
CA GLN A 22 -8.85 -10.49 -4.68
C GLN A 22 -8.65 -12.00 -4.93
N PHE A 23 -7.57 -12.39 -5.64
CA PHE A 23 -7.24 -13.78 -5.92
C PHE A 23 -6.03 -14.30 -5.13
N LEU A 24 -5.46 -13.48 -4.22
CA LEU A 24 -4.30 -13.84 -3.42
C LEU A 24 -4.68 -13.81 -1.93
N ASN A 25 -4.15 -14.75 -1.15
CA ASN A 25 -4.29 -14.64 0.29
C ASN A 25 -3.38 -13.53 0.83
N PRO A 26 -3.83 -12.77 1.86
CA PRO A 26 -2.99 -11.80 2.55
C PRO A 26 -1.72 -12.46 3.08
N HIS A 27 -0.62 -11.70 3.08
CA HIS A 27 0.65 -12.19 3.62
C HIS A 27 0.51 -12.50 5.14
N PRO A 28 1.16 -13.55 5.68
CA PRO A 28 1.04 -13.90 7.09
C PRO A 28 1.31 -12.74 8.06
N ASP A 29 2.35 -11.93 7.82
CA ASP A 29 2.66 -10.76 8.67
C ASP A 29 1.50 -9.75 8.73
N MET A 30 0.73 -9.60 7.64
CA MET A 30 -0.44 -8.72 7.61
C MET A 30 -1.56 -9.26 8.50
N LEU A 31 -1.73 -10.59 8.56
CA LEU A 31 -2.71 -11.24 9.42
C LEU A 31 -2.34 -11.07 10.90
N ASP A 32 -1.06 -11.16 11.25
CA ASP A 32 -0.60 -10.94 12.63
C ASP A 32 -0.91 -9.51 13.09
N HIS A 33 -0.57 -8.52 12.26
CA HIS A 33 -0.91 -7.12 12.53
C HIS A 33 -2.42 -6.87 12.61
N TRP A 34 -3.21 -7.63 11.85
CA TRP A 34 -4.66 -7.58 11.93
C TRP A 34 -5.19 -8.08 13.27
N VAL A 35 -4.65 -9.19 13.78
CA VAL A 35 -4.98 -9.67 15.12
C VAL A 35 -4.66 -8.61 16.17
N TRP A 36 -3.49 -7.97 16.07
CA TRP A 36 -3.08 -6.89 16.97
C TRP A 36 -3.99 -5.67 16.89
N SER A 37 -4.53 -5.34 15.72
CA SER A 37 -5.50 -4.24 15.57
C SER A 37 -6.80 -4.44 16.37
N ARG A 38 -7.12 -5.68 16.73
CA ARG A 38 -8.27 -6.00 17.59
C ARG A 38 -7.98 -5.75 19.07
N TYR A 39 -6.71 -5.88 19.46
CA TYR A 39 -6.23 -5.68 20.83
C TYR A 39 -5.14 -4.60 20.84
N LEU A 40 -5.57 -3.34 20.82
CA LEU A 40 -4.66 -2.20 20.77
C LEU A 40 -3.80 -2.13 22.03
N SER A 41 -2.48 -2.20 21.84
CA SER A 41 -1.45 -2.03 22.86
C SER A 41 -0.54 -0.87 22.47
N LEU A 42 0.21 -0.34 23.44
CA LEU A 42 1.26 0.66 23.23
C LEU A 42 2.57 0.02 22.73
N SER A 43 2.73 -1.29 22.85
CA SER A 43 3.85 -2.05 22.31
C SER A 43 3.41 -3.49 22.03
N TYR A 44 3.90 -4.06 20.93
CA TYR A 44 3.83 -5.49 20.65
C TYR A 44 5.22 -6.09 20.81
N TYR A 45 5.31 -7.42 20.87
CA TYR A 45 6.54 -8.12 21.16
C TYR A 45 7.66 -7.80 20.14
N GLU A 46 7.31 -7.64 18.86
CA GLU A 46 8.28 -7.45 17.77
C GLU A 46 8.11 -6.13 17.01
N HIS A 47 7.04 -5.38 17.28
CA HIS A 47 6.69 -4.19 16.49
C HIS A 47 6.08 -3.04 17.30
N PRO A 48 6.32 -1.78 16.86
CA PRO A 48 5.67 -0.60 17.42
C PRO A 48 4.16 -0.58 17.12
N PRO A 49 3.36 0.14 17.92
CA PRO A 49 1.89 0.04 17.88
C PRO A 49 1.26 0.68 16.64
N MET A 50 2.01 1.49 15.91
CA MET A 50 1.51 2.32 14.81
C MET A 50 0.78 1.48 13.74
N ILE A 51 1.31 0.30 13.39
CA ILE A 51 0.72 -0.54 12.34
C ILE A 51 -0.66 -1.09 12.77
N ALA A 52 -0.79 -1.50 14.03
CA ALA A 52 -2.05 -2.00 14.58
C ALA A 52 -3.12 -0.90 14.65
N TRP A 53 -2.71 0.32 15.02
CA TRP A 53 -3.61 1.48 15.08
C TRP A 53 -4.11 1.88 13.69
N LEU A 54 -3.21 1.83 12.71
CA LEU A 54 -3.53 2.13 11.32
C LEU A 54 -4.50 1.11 10.72
N ILE A 55 -4.25 -0.19 10.95
CA ILE A 55 -5.18 -1.26 10.53
C ILE A 55 -6.51 -1.14 11.26
N ARG A 56 -6.52 -0.73 12.54
CA ARG A 56 -7.77 -0.46 13.25
C ARG A 56 -8.55 0.68 12.60
N GLY A 57 -7.89 1.76 12.20
CA GLY A 57 -8.52 2.85 11.45
C GLY A 57 -9.13 2.40 10.12
N ILE A 58 -8.39 1.56 9.37
CA ILE A 58 -8.88 0.98 8.11
C ILE A 58 -10.11 0.10 8.33
N THR A 59 -10.05 -0.81 9.31
CA THR A 59 -11.12 -1.77 9.59
C THR A 59 -12.35 -1.13 10.22
N LEU A 60 -12.22 0.03 10.87
CA LEU A 60 -13.37 0.82 11.34
C LEU A 60 -14.21 1.39 10.17
N ILE A 61 -13.57 1.70 9.04
CA ILE A 61 -14.25 2.28 7.87
C ILE A 61 -14.65 1.19 6.85
N GLY A 62 -13.71 0.30 6.52
CA GLY A 62 -13.89 -0.74 5.51
C GLY A 62 -14.45 -2.06 6.05
N GLY A 63 -14.64 -2.18 7.36
CA GLY A 63 -15.06 -3.42 8.02
C GLY A 63 -13.90 -4.37 8.31
N ASN A 64 -14.20 -5.47 9.01
CA ASN A 64 -13.23 -6.48 9.42
C ASN A 64 -13.11 -7.58 8.35
N THR A 65 -12.63 -7.22 7.16
CA THR A 65 -12.46 -8.14 6.01
C THR A 65 -11.05 -8.05 5.42
N GLU A 66 -10.56 -9.13 4.84
CA GLU A 66 -9.25 -9.15 4.15
C GLU A 66 -9.18 -8.09 3.05
N THR A 67 -10.28 -7.90 2.32
CA THR A 67 -10.41 -6.88 1.28
C THR A 67 -10.17 -5.47 1.81
N ALA A 68 -10.63 -5.14 3.02
CA ALA A 68 -10.40 -3.84 3.63
C ALA A 68 -8.92 -3.64 3.97
N LEU A 69 -8.23 -4.68 4.44
CA LEU A 69 -6.79 -4.61 4.74
C LEU A 69 -5.96 -4.36 3.48
N GLU A 70 -6.26 -5.08 2.41
CA GLU A 70 -5.51 -4.95 1.16
C GLU A 70 -5.72 -3.59 0.50
N VAL A 71 -6.97 -3.13 0.44
CA VAL A 71 -7.29 -1.80 -0.05
C VAL A 71 -6.62 -0.74 0.82
N GLY A 72 -6.66 -0.90 2.15
CA GLY A 72 -6.02 0.03 3.08
C GLY A 72 -4.50 0.08 2.93
N SER A 73 -3.83 -1.07 2.78
CA SER A 73 -2.40 -1.16 2.48
C SER A 73 -2.04 -0.45 1.16
N GLN A 74 -2.89 -0.61 0.14
CA GLN A 74 -2.69 0.04 -1.14
C GLN A 74 -2.88 1.56 -1.06
N LEU A 75 -3.86 2.02 -0.31
CA LEU A 75 -4.07 3.45 -0.06
C LEU A 75 -2.86 4.08 0.61
N MET A 76 -2.27 3.43 1.62
CA MET A 76 -1.05 3.92 2.27
C MET A 76 0.13 4.01 1.30
N THR A 77 0.26 3.02 0.42
CA THR A 77 1.28 3.01 -0.61
C THR A 77 1.13 4.20 -1.57
N ILE A 78 -0.10 4.48 -2.02
CA ILE A 78 -0.40 5.64 -2.87
C ILE A 78 -0.10 6.95 -2.15
N ILE A 79 -0.44 7.05 -0.86
CA ILE A 79 -0.16 8.24 -0.04
C ILE A 79 1.35 8.48 0.04
N ILE A 80 2.16 7.45 0.31
CA ILE A 80 3.62 7.57 0.37
C ILE A 80 4.20 8.03 -0.97
N ILE A 81 3.73 7.45 -2.07
CA ILE A 81 4.17 7.83 -3.42
C ILE A 81 3.77 9.29 -3.72
N ALA A 82 2.55 9.69 -3.39
CA ALA A 82 2.06 11.05 -3.60
C ALA A 82 2.84 12.08 -2.78
N LEU A 83 3.11 11.80 -1.50
CA LEU A 83 3.92 12.66 -0.64
C LEU A 83 5.35 12.79 -1.15
N THR A 84 5.94 11.68 -1.60
CA THR A 84 7.30 11.69 -2.16
C THR A 84 7.35 12.43 -3.49
N TYR A 85 6.34 12.27 -4.35
CA TYR A 85 6.18 13.05 -5.58
C TYR A 85 6.05 14.54 -5.29
N ALA A 86 5.21 14.93 -4.32
CA ALA A 86 5.05 16.33 -3.94
C ALA A 86 6.33 16.94 -3.37
N GLY A 87 7.06 16.20 -2.53
CA GLY A 87 8.35 16.61 -1.98
C GLY A 87 9.41 16.80 -3.06
N THR A 88 9.56 15.81 -3.96
CA THR A 88 10.52 15.88 -5.07
C THR A 88 10.18 16.96 -6.08
N LEU A 89 8.89 17.18 -6.37
CA LEU A 89 8.42 18.26 -7.21
C LEU A 89 8.81 19.63 -6.66
N ARG A 90 8.65 19.82 -5.33
CA ARG A 90 8.96 21.08 -4.65
C ARG A 90 10.46 21.36 -4.58
N LEU A 91 11.29 20.33 -4.43
CA LEU A 91 12.74 20.47 -4.21
C LEU A 91 13.57 20.40 -5.50
N TYR A 92 13.19 19.53 -6.45
CA TYR A 92 14.03 19.18 -7.61
C TYR A 92 13.32 19.37 -8.96
N GLY A 93 12.06 19.82 -8.95
CA GLY A 93 11.28 20.09 -10.15
C GLY A 93 10.63 18.87 -10.79
N VAL A 94 9.92 19.13 -11.90
CA VAL A 94 8.96 18.18 -12.50
C VAL A 94 9.63 16.91 -13.04
N LYS A 95 10.79 17.02 -13.68
CA LYS A 95 11.47 15.87 -14.30
C LYS A 95 11.89 14.84 -13.25
N SER A 96 12.52 15.28 -12.18
CA SER A 96 12.95 14.43 -11.07
C SER A 96 11.77 13.76 -10.39
N ALA A 97 10.68 14.51 -10.15
CA ALA A 97 9.47 13.96 -9.54
C ALA A 97 8.82 12.85 -10.39
N LEU A 98 8.78 13.00 -11.72
CA LEU A 98 8.28 11.96 -12.62
C LEU A 98 9.15 10.70 -12.61
N VAL A 99 10.48 10.85 -12.57
CA VAL A 99 11.40 9.71 -12.44
C VAL A 99 11.19 8.98 -11.11
N THR A 100 11.06 9.72 -10.01
CA THR A 100 10.76 9.13 -8.69
C THR A 100 9.45 8.36 -8.68
N LEU A 101 8.40 8.88 -9.32
CA LEU A 101 7.11 8.18 -9.46
C LEU A 101 7.25 6.86 -10.24
N MET A 102 8.06 6.84 -11.30
CA MET A 102 8.30 5.64 -12.09
C MET A 102 9.10 4.58 -11.32
N ILE A 103 10.07 5.00 -10.52
CA ILE A 103 10.91 4.10 -9.71
C ILE A 103 10.12 3.50 -8.56
N LEU A 104 9.34 4.32 -7.85
CA LEU A 104 8.62 3.90 -6.64
C LEU A 104 7.38 3.04 -6.93
N ASN A 105 7.02 2.85 -8.21
CA ASN A 105 5.84 2.08 -8.57
C ASN A 105 5.98 0.60 -8.13
N PRO A 106 5.24 0.16 -7.09
CA PRO A 106 5.51 -1.10 -6.41
C PRO A 106 4.89 -2.32 -7.11
N SER A 107 4.13 -2.12 -8.19
CA SER A 107 3.49 -3.23 -8.93
C SER A 107 4.51 -4.24 -9.47
N LYS A 108 5.78 -3.84 -9.63
CA LYS A 108 6.86 -4.75 -10.04
C LYS A 108 7.18 -5.82 -8.99
N VAL A 109 7.11 -5.49 -7.69
CA VAL A 109 7.63 -6.38 -6.64
C VAL A 109 6.59 -7.43 -6.24
N LYS A 110 5.32 -7.04 -6.06
CA LYS A 110 4.29 -7.97 -5.58
C LYS A 110 3.89 -9.02 -6.62
N VAL A 111 3.87 -8.65 -7.91
CA VAL A 111 3.62 -9.59 -9.03
C VAL A 111 4.75 -10.61 -9.14
N VAL A 112 6.00 -10.18 -8.99
CA VAL A 112 7.15 -11.09 -9.00
C VAL A 112 7.12 -12.01 -7.78
N MET A 113 6.78 -11.50 -6.60
CA MET A 113 6.69 -12.32 -5.38
C MET A 113 5.52 -13.31 -5.44
N SER A 114 4.37 -12.92 -6.03
CA SER A 114 3.24 -13.85 -6.22
C SER A 114 3.57 -14.95 -7.23
N MET A 115 4.41 -14.68 -8.24
CA MET A 115 4.90 -15.72 -9.16
C MET A 115 5.85 -16.72 -8.49
N ILE A 116 6.59 -16.28 -7.47
CA ILE A 116 7.53 -17.13 -6.70
C ILE A 116 6.79 -17.98 -5.65
N ASN A 117 5.74 -17.43 -5.04
CA ASN A 117 4.96 -18.11 -3.98
C ASN A 117 3.76 -18.92 -4.49
N SER A 118 3.55 -19.04 -5.80
CA SER A 118 2.55 -19.96 -6.36
C SER A 118 2.91 -21.40 -6.00
N PRO A 119 2.05 -22.15 -5.26
CA PRO A 119 2.25 -23.58 -5.11
C PRO A 119 2.19 -24.23 -6.50
N LYS A 120 3.12 -25.15 -6.77
CA LYS A 120 3.01 -26.08 -7.91
C LYS A 120 1.80 -26.98 -7.76
#